data_AF-A0AAV6BCI3-F1
#
_entry.id   AF-A0AAV6BCI3-F1
#
_cell.length_a   1.000
_cell.length_b   1.000
_cell.length_c   1.000
_cell.angle_alpha   90.00
_cell.angle_beta   90.00
_cell.angle_gamma   90.00
#
_symmetry.space_group_name_H-M   'P 1'
#
loop_
_entity.id
_entity.type
_entity.pdbx_description
1 polymer ?
#
loop_
_entity_poly.entity_id
_entity_poly.type
_entity_poly.pdbx_seq_one_letter_code
_entity_poly.pdbx_strand_id
1 'polypeptide(L)'
;MARRKFLSQLLGLPFLPLAAKAEEPKKSLKIMMKSAWGTDDPTRASFVFSHGFALSEAGHDVQIFLLGEATYLMRKATASSVLPVGWPPLAETLEKIAAKHIPIFA
;
A
#
# COMPACT_ATOMS: atom_id res chain seq x y z
N MET A 1 20.73 -54.83 18.33
CA MET A 1 20.38 -53.95 19.48
C MET A 1 20.78 -52.46 19.29
N ALA A 2 20.99 -51.95 18.07
CA ALA A 2 21.38 -50.55 17.84
C ALA A 2 20.27 -49.64 17.28
N ARG A 3 19.18 -50.21 16.71
CA ARG A 3 18.08 -49.42 16.09
C ARG A 3 17.10 -48.79 17.07
N ARG A 4 17.00 -49.28 18.31
CA ARG A 4 16.04 -48.76 19.31
C ARG A 4 16.54 -47.52 20.06
N LYS A 5 17.86 -47.36 20.23
CA LYS A 5 18.45 -46.18 20.89
C LYS A 5 18.47 -44.92 20.01
N PHE A 6 18.45 -45.09 18.69
CA PHE A 6 18.45 -43.97 17.75
C PHE A 6 17.07 -43.28 17.71
N LEU A 7 15.99 -44.05 17.80
CA LEU A 7 14.62 -43.52 17.80
C LEU A 7 14.28 -42.77 19.10
N SER A 8 14.85 -43.19 20.24
CA SER A 8 14.68 -42.49 21.52
C SER A 8 15.42 -41.16 21.61
N GLN A 9 16.41 -40.90 20.74
CA GLN A 9 17.12 -39.62 20.69
C GLN A 9 16.38 -38.57 19.85
N LEU A 10 15.48 -38.98 18.95
CA LEU A 10 14.63 -38.07 18.17
C LEU A 10 13.42 -37.52 18.95
N LEU A 11 13.02 -38.19 20.04
CA LEU A 11 11.94 -37.74 20.93
C LEU A 11 12.39 -36.71 21.97
N GLY A 12 13.70 -36.45 22.08
CA GLY A 12 14.29 -35.53 23.04
C GLY A 12 14.68 -34.17 22.45
N LEU A 13 14.48 -33.93 21.15
CA LEU A 13 14.54 -32.59 20.61
C LEU A 13 13.25 -31.88 21.06
N PRO A 14 13.31 -30.92 21.99
CA PRO A 14 12.16 -30.08 22.19
C PRO A 14 11.90 -29.45 20.84
N PHE A 15 10.64 -29.48 20.41
CA PHE A 15 10.14 -28.53 19.45
C PHE A 15 10.49 -27.14 19.99
N LEU A 16 11.70 -26.66 19.67
CA LEU A 16 11.96 -25.24 19.60
C LEU A 16 10.92 -24.81 18.57
N PRO A 17 9.85 -24.09 18.95
CA PRO A 17 9.20 -23.31 17.94
C PRO A 17 10.36 -22.51 17.35
N LEU A 18 10.61 -22.66 16.05
CA LEU A 18 11.36 -21.68 15.31
C LEU A 18 10.62 -20.40 15.66
N ALA A 19 11.14 -19.65 16.64
CA ALA A 19 10.41 -18.56 17.24
C ALA A 19 10.16 -17.65 16.07
N ALA A 20 8.93 -17.65 15.57
CA ALA A 20 8.51 -16.75 14.53
C ALA A 20 8.83 -15.41 15.17
N LYS A 21 9.91 -14.78 14.68
CA LYS A 21 10.44 -13.56 15.24
C LYS A 21 9.24 -12.63 15.21
N ALA A 22 8.67 -12.34 16.38
CA ALA A 22 7.43 -11.59 16.48
C ALA A 22 7.64 -10.35 15.61
N GLU A 23 6.82 -10.23 14.57
CA GLU A 23 7.00 -9.19 13.56
C GLU A 23 7.03 -7.86 14.32
N GLU A 24 8.19 -7.19 14.29
CA GLU A 24 8.37 -5.96 15.06
C GLU A 24 7.23 -5.02 14.70
N PRO A 25 6.59 -4.36 15.68
CA PRO A 25 5.45 -3.51 15.42
C PRO A 25 5.81 -2.51 14.33
N LYS A 26 5.12 -2.62 13.19
CA LYS A 26 5.43 -1.85 11.99
C LYS A 26 5.33 -0.37 12.33
N LYS A 27 6.47 0.32 12.42
CA LYS A 27 6.51 1.73 12.78
C LYS A 27 5.69 2.52 11.76
N SER A 28 4.69 3.26 12.22
CA SER A 28 3.94 4.18 11.37
C SER A 28 4.87 5.30 10.90
N LEU A 29 4.81 5.61 9.61
CA LEU A 29 5.64 6.62 8.95
C LEU A 29 4.74 7.76 8.48
N LYS A 30 5.31 8.95 8.37
CA LYS A 30 4.66 10.10 7.73
C LYS A 30 5.15 10.20 6.29
N ILE A 31 4.25 10.05 5.33
CA ILE A 31 4.59 9.93 3.91
C ILE A 31 3.85 11.01 3.13
N MET A 32 4.61 11.84 2.41
CA MET A 32 4.05 12.76 1.42
C MET A 32 4.24 12.17 0.02
N MET A 33 3.12 11.77 -0.60
CA MET A 33 3.05 11.27 -1.96
C MET A 33 2.94 12.46 -2.92
N LYS A 34 3.89 12.61 -3.84
CA LYS A 34 3.94 13.73 -4.79
C LYS A 34 3.66 13.27 -6.22
N SER A 35 2.85 14.00 -6.99
CA SER A 35 2.72 13.77 -8.44
C SER A 35 2.56 15.05 -9.25
N ALA A 36 3.12 15.03 -10.46
CA ALA A 36 2.94 16.05 -11.48
C ALA A 36 2.30 15.53 -12.77
N TRP A 37 1.97 14.23 -12.84
CA TRP A 37 1.44 13.57 -14.03
C TRP A 37 -0.05 13.87 -14.21
N GLY A 38 -0.41 14.32 -15.40
CA GLY A 38 -1.78 14.62 -15.81
C GLY A 38 -2.42 13.43 -16.54
N THR A 39 -3.45 13.72 -17.33
CA THR A 39 -4.20 12.70 -18.07
C THR A 39 -3.47 12.17 -19.31
N ASP A 40 -2.30 12.72 -19.64
CA ASP A 40 -1.42 12.32 -20.73
C ASP A 40 -0.91 10.87 -20.54
N ASP A 41 -0.65 10.47 -19.29
CA ASP A 41 -0.43 9.08 -18.90
C ASP A 41 -1.40 8.71 -17.76
N PRO A 42 -2.57 8.13 -18.08
CA PRO A 42 -3.60 7.85 -17.08
C PRO A 42 -3.14 6.84 -16.01
N THR A 43 -2.15 6.00 -16.33
CA THR A 43 -1.60 5.03 -15.38
C THR A 43 -0.71 5.72 -14.36
N ARG A 44 0.20 6.60 -14.81
CA ARG A 44 1.03 7.42 -13.90
C ARG A 44 0.20 8.42 -13.10
N ALA A 45 -0.83 9.00 -13.72
CA ALA A 45 -1.77 9.89 -13.04
C ALA A 45 -2.40 9.23 -11.82
N SER A 46 -2.78 7.96 -11.96
CA SER A 46 -3.43 7.17 -10.91
C SER A 46 -2.47 6.68 -9.83
N PHE A 47 -1.16 6.60 -10.13
CA PHE A 47 -0.16 6.00 -9.26
C PHE A 47 -0.17 6.58 -7.85
N VAL A 48 -0.18 7.91 -7.75
CA VAL A 48 -0.09 8.63 -6.47
C VAL A 48 -1.28 8.35 -5.56
N PHE A 49 -2.46 8.18 -6.14
CA PHE A 49 -3.69 7.89 -5.41
C PHE A 49 -3.73 6.43 -4.96
N SER A 50 -3.49 5.49 -5.88
CA SER A 50 -3.53 4.06 -5.55
C SER A 50 -2.46 3.67 -4.54
N HIS A 51 -1.23 4.18 -4.68
CA HIS A 51 -0.15 3.91 -3.74
C HIS A 51 -0.35 4.66 -2.42
N GLY A 52 -0.82 5.91 -2.46
CA GLY A 52 -1.15 6.65 -1.24
C GLY A 52 -2.22 5.93 -0.41
N PHE A 53 -3.25 5.41 -1.08
CA PHE A 53 -4.28 4.58 -0.45
C PHE A 53 -3.71 3.29 0.14
N ALA A 54 -2.91 2.54 -0.62
CA ALA A 54 -2.29 1.31 -0.15
C ALA A 54 -1.37 1.52 1.07
N LEU A 55 -0.60 2.61 1.09
CA LEU A 55 0.24 2.98 2.23
C LEU A 55 -0.59 3.37 3.46
N SER A 56 -1.72 4.04 3.25
CA SER A 56 -2.68 4.31 4.32
C SER A 56 -3.31 3.01 4.86
N GLU A 57 -3.67 2.05 3.99
CA GLU A 57 -4.12 0.71 4.40
C GLU A 57 -3.07 -0.03 5.22
N ALA A 58 -1.79 0.19 4.91
CA ALA A 58 -0.67 -0.38 5.66
C ALA A 58 -0.38 0.29 7.02
N GLY A 59 -1.18 1.30 7.42
CA GLY A 59 -1.06 1.97 8.73
C GLY A 59 -0.12 3.16 8.77
N HIS A 60 0.27 3.71 7.62
CA HIS A 60 1.07 4.93 7.54
C HIS A 60 0.19 6.20 7.51
N ASP A 61 0.71 7.29 8.04
CA ASP A 61 0.13 8.63 7.92
C ASP A 61 0.51 9.20 6.54
N VAL A 62 -0.45 9.26 5.63
CA VAL A 62 -0.22 9.60 4.22
C VAL A 62 -0.91 10.90 3.86
N GLN A 63 -0.21 11.73 3.10
CA GLN A 63 -0.75 12.92 2.46
C GLN A 63 -0.37 12.94 0.99
N ILE A 64 -1.22 13.51 0.14
CA ILE A 64 -1.00 13.62 -1.30
C ILE A 64 -0.78 15.08 -1.66
N PHE A 65 0.27 15.37 -2.41
CA PHE A 65 0.60 16.70 -2.93
C PHE A 65 0.70 16.65 -4.46
N LEU A 66 -0.25 17.31 -5.11
CA LEU A 66 -0.34 17.45 -6.56
C LEU A 66 0.25 18.78 -6.97
N LEU A 67 0.87 18.80 -8.14
CA LEU A 67 1.45 20.01 -8.74
C LEU A 67 1.38 19.90 -10.27
N GLY A 68 1.51 21.03 -10.97
CA GLY A 68 1.47 21.03 -12.43
C GLY A 68 0.17 20.44 -12.98
N GLU A 69 0.27 19.54 -13.95
CA GLU A 69 -0.90 18.96 -14.62
C GLU A 69 -1.73 18.03 -13.72
N ALA A 70 -1.11 17.44 -12.69
CA ALA A 70 -1.83 16.59 -11.74
C ALA A 70 -2.93 17.34 -10.99
N THR A 71 -2.83 18.67 -10.84
CA THR A 71 -3.85 19.49 -10.16
C THR A 71 -5.21 19.43 -10.84
N TYR A 72 -5.25 19.20 -12.17
CA TYR A 72 -6.50 19.03 -12.91
C TYR A 72 -7.27 17.77 -12.50
N LEU A 73 -6.62 16.75 -11.93
CA LEU A 73 -7.26 15.53 -11.43
C LEU A 73 -8.17 15.80 -10.23
N MET A 74 -8.09 16.97 -9.59
CA MET A 74 -9.06 17.37 -8.56
C MET A 74 -10.44 17.72 -9.13
N ARG A 75 -10.55 17.91 -10.45
CA ARG A 75 -11.83 18.15 -11.11
C ARG A 75 -12.53 16.82 -11.31
N LYS A 76 -13.76 16.71 -10.81
CA LYS A 76 -14.59 15.49 -10.93
C LYS A 76 -14.64 14.96 -12.37
N ALA A 77 -14.92 15.83 -13.35
CA ALA A 77 -15.02 15.44 -14.75
C ALA A 77 -13.70 14.82 -15.29
N THR A 78 -12.55 15.39 -14.92
CA THR A 78 -11.23 14.90 -15.33
C THR A 78 -10.89 13.58 -14.64
N ALA A 79 -11.11 13.48 -13.33
CA ALA A 79 -10.87 12.22 -12.61
C ALA A 79 -11.75 11.07 -13.12
N SER A 80 -13.01 11.35 -13.45
CA SER A 80 -13.94 10.35 -13.98
C SER A 80 -13.55 9.82 -15.37
N SER A 81 -12.72 10.53 -16.13
CA SER A 81 -12.22 10.05 -17.43
C SER A 81 -10.92 9.26 -17.35
N VAL A 82 -10.27 9.17 -16.18
CA VAL A 82 -8.99 8.48 -16.03
C VAL A 82 -9.19 7.00 -15.77
N LEU A 83 -8.81 6.20 -16.78
CA LEU A 83 -8.84 4.74 -16.77
C LEU A 83 -7.40 4.20 -16.85
N PRO A 84 -6.75 3.91 -15.72
CA PRO A 84 -5.40 3.35 -15.70
C PRO A 84 -5.37 1.90 -16.21
N VAL A 85 -4.23 1.47 -16.74
CA VAL A 85 -4.06 0.08 -17.17
C VAL A 85 -3.78 -0.80 -15.96
N GLY A 86 -4.61 -1.84 -15.76
CA GLY A 86 -4.43 -2.84 -14.71
C GLY A 86 -4.88 -2.43 -13.31
N TRP A 87 -5.46 -1.22 -13.16
CA TRP A 87 -6.04 -0.73 -11.91
C TRP A 87 -7.50 -0.29 -12.10
N PRO A 88 -8.27 -0.15 -11.01
CA PRO A 88 -9.61 0.42 -11.08
C PRO A 88 -9.61 1.87 -11.60
N PRO A 89 -10.75 2.36 -12.14
CA PRO A 89 -10.93 3.77 -12.47
C PRO A 89 -10.49 4.71 -11.34
N LEU A 90 -9.90 5.85 -11.69
CA LEU A 90 -9.39 6.79 -10.69
C LEU A 90 -10.49 7.28 -9.74
N ALA A 91 -11.71 7.47 -10.24
CA ALA A 91 -12.87 7.88 -9.45
C ALA A 91 -13.12 6.95 -8.25
N GLU A 92 -13.03 5.63 -8.44
CA GLU A 92 -13.22 4.65 -7.36
C GLU A 92 -12.12 4.75 -6.29
N THR A 93 -10.88 5.01 -6.72
CA THR A 93 -9.77 5.20 -5.77
C THR A 93 -9.94 6.49 -4.99
N LEU A 94 -10.40 7.57 -5.63
CA LEU A 94 -10.68 8.85 -4.97
C LEU A 94 -11.80 8.73 -3.94
N GLU A 95 -12.84 7.96 -4.20
CA GLU A 95 -13.90 7.67 -3.22
C GLU A 95 -13.33 6.98 -1.97
N LYS A 96 -12.44 6.01 -2.15
CA LYS A 96 -11.76 5.31 -1.03
C LYS A 96 -10.84 6.24 -0.24
N ILE A 97 -10.11 7.11 -0.93
CA ILE A 97 -9.24 8.13 -0.31
C ILE A 97 -10.08 9.13 0.49
N ALA A 98 -11.19 9.61 -0.06
CA ALA A 98 -12.11 10.51 0.62
C ALA A 98 -12.72 9.86 1.87
N ALA A 99 -13.14 8.59 1.77
CA ALA A 99 -13.67 7.83 2.91
C ALA A 99 -12.65 7.64 4.05
N LYS A 100 -11.34 7.58 3.74
CA LYS A 100 -10.26 7.55 4.74
C LYS A 100 -9.77 8.92 5.18
N HIS A 101 -10.36 10.01 4.67
CA HIS A 101 -9.95 11.38 4.95
C HIS A 101 -8.46 11.65 4.69
N ILE A 102 -7.87 11.00 3.69
CA ILE A 102 -6.48 11.23 3.30
C ILE A 102 -6.39 12.62 2.65
N PRO A 103 -5.57 13.55 3.19
CA PRO A 103 -5.48 14.90 2.65
C PRO A 103 -4.88 14.92 1.24
N ILE A 104 -5.48 15.70 0.35
CA ILE A 104 -4.92 16.03 -0.96
C ILE A 104 -4.74 17.55 -1.07
N PHE A 105 -3.53 17.97 -1.39
CA PHE A 105 -3.15 19.36 -1.68
C PHE A 105 -2.89 19.48 -3.18
N ALA A 106 -3.37 20.54 -3.83
CA ALA A 106 -3.26 20.75 -5.28
C ALA A 106 -3.18 22.24 -5.60
#